data_AF-A0A932WV29-F1
#
_entry.id   AF-A0A932WV29-F1
#
_cell.length_a   1.000
_cell.length_b   1.000
_cell.length_c   1.000
_cell.angle_alpha   90.00
_cell.angle_beta   90.00
_cell.angle_gamma   90.00
#
_symmetry.space_group_name_H-M   'P 1'
#
loop_
_entity.id
_entity.type
_entity.pdbx_description
1 polymer ?
#
loop_
_entity_poly.entity_id
_entity_poly.type
_entity_poly.pdbx_seq_one_letter_code
_entity_poly.pdbx_strand_id
1 'polypeptide(L)'
;MTNDDDNVLVVASNRSSQHDLPGAWELYRDISAAMNGRISAYICQPARDLTIQVVGRIAFYSSGRIEPLVPAVIDRLDDEEMVSSHKNPDLRKIIVHLIKQRVLRNGQRNRVFLLSPPEPAFSAPKARCSIKLRKPIPNVKMDKNGDRSPFTYGKRYVSLAALLTANDSDDLE
;
A
#
# COMPACT_ATOMS: atom_id res chain seq x y z
N MET A 1 13.67 20.21 -7.82
CA MET A 1 12.38 19.72 -7.29
C MET A 1 12.20 18.32 -7.83
N THR A 2 12.40 17.30 -7.00
CA THR A 2 11.99 15.93 -7.36
C THR A 2 10.48 15.92 -7.47
N ASN A 3 9.95 15.39 -8.58
CA ASN A 3 8.51 15.30 -8.77
C ASN A 3 7.99 14.26 -7.77
N ASP A 4 7.07 14.64 -6.89
CA ASP A 4 6.56 13.74 -5.83
C ASP A 4 5.94 12.44 -6.39
N ASP A 5 5.54 12.49 -7.66
CA ASP A 5 5.06 11.35 -8.47
C ASP A 5 6.10 10.24 -8.68
N ASP A 6 7.39 10.56 -8.55
CA ASP A 6 8.48 9.61 -8.79
C ASP A 6 8.83 8.80 -7.54
N ASN A 7 8.37 9.22 -6.35
CA ASN A 7 8.65 8.55 -5.09
C ASN A 7 7.60 7.48 -4.79
N VAL A 8 8.06 6.24 -4.62
CA VAL A 8 7.22 5.08 -4.30
C VAL A 8 7.54 4.56 -2.90
N LEU A 9 6.53 4.51 -2.05
CA LEU A 9 6.61 3.86 -0.74
C LEU A 9 6.40 2.35 -0.90
N VAL A 10 7.40 1.54 -0.55
CA VAL A 10 7.27 0.09 -0.46
C VAL A 10 6.79 -0.28 0.94
N VAL A 11 5.57 -0.84 1.04
CA VAL A 11 4.96 -1.25 2.31
C VAL A 11 4.95 -2.76 2.44
N ALA A 12 5.33 -3.26 3.61
CA ALA A 12 5.19 -4.67 3.95
C ALA A 12 3.99 -4.85 4.88
N SER A 13 3.43 -6.06 4.87
CA SER A 13 2.45 -6.47 5.87
C SER A 13 3.10 -6.47 7.25
N ASN A 14 2.56 -5.70 8.19
CA ASN A 14 2.81 -5.93 9.62
C ASN A 14 2.06 -7.21 10.00
N ARG A 15 2.72 -8.37 9.92
CA ARG A 15 2.26 -9.54 10.66
C ARG A 15 2.54 -9.30 12.14
N SER A 16 1.71 -8.49 12.81
CA SER A 16 1.65 -8.57 14.27
C SER A 16 1.16 -9.96 14.62
N SER A 17 1.87 -10.63 15.51
CA SER A 17 1.74 -12.03 15.92
C SER A 17 0.41 -12.43 16.57
N GLN A 18 -0.66 -11.69 16.34
CA GLN A 18 -2.00 -11.96 16.83
C GLN A 18 -3.01 -11.82 15.68
N HIS A 19 -3.52 -12.97 15.23
CA HIS A 19 -4.55 -13.22 14.21
C HIS A 19 -4.13 -13.24 12.73
N ASP A 20 -4.74 -14.18 11.99
CA ASP A 20 -4.71 -14.39 10.53
C ASP A 20 -5.30 -13.19 9.76
N LEU A 21 -4.79 -11.98 10.00
CA LEU A 21 -5.19 -10.82 9.23
C LEU A 21 -4.55 -10.88 7.84
N PRO A 22 -5.30 -10.52 6.77
CA PRO A 22 -4.74 -10.43 5.44
C PRO A 22 -3.56 -9.45 5.41
N GLY A 23 -2.59 -9.74 4.56
CA GLY A 23 -1.49 -8.83 4.33
C GLY A 23 -1.95 -7.54 3.64
N ALA A 24 -1.08 -6.53 3.61
CA ALA A 24 -1.36 -5.24 3.00
C ALA A 24 -1.75 -5.36 1.51
N TRP A 25 -1.11 -6.30 0.81
CA TRP A 25 -1.39 -6.60 -0.60
C TRP A 25 -2.78 -7.21 -0.79
N GLU A 26 -3.12 -8.21 0.02
CA GLU A 26 -4.41 -8.89 -0.02
C GLU A 26 -5.54 -7.91 0.33
N LEU A 27 -5.31 -7.08 1.34
CA LEU A 27 -6.27 -6.06 1.77
C LEU A 27 -6.53 -5.02 0.68
N TYR A 28 -5.48 -4.56 -0.01
CA TYR A 28 -5.62 -3.65 -1.15
C TYR A 28 -6.50 -4.25 -2.25
N ARG A 29 -6.34 -5.54 -2.57
CA ARG A 29 -7.16 -6.20 -3.59
C ARG A 29 -8.59 -6.42 -3.12
N ASP A 30 -8.77 -6.84 -1.86
CA ASP A 30 -10.07 -7.11 -1.27
C ASP A 30 -10.93 -5.84 -1.13
N ILE A 31 -10.34 -4.74 -0.63
CA ILE A 31 -11.03 -3.44 -0.59
C ILE A 31 -11.43 -3.02 -2.02
N SER A 32 -10.53 -3.16 -3.00
CA SER A 32 -10.88 -2.81 -4.37
C SER A 32 -12.05 -3.64 -4.91
N ALA A 33 -12.11 -4.93 -4.59
CA ALA A 33 -13.21 -5.80 -5.00
C ALA A 33 -14.53 -5.39 -4.32
N ALA A 34 -14.51 -5.12 -3.01
CA ALA A 34 -15.67 -4.65 -2.25
C ALA A 34 -16.19 -3.29 -2.74
N MET A 35 -15.32 -2.48 -3.34
CA MET A 35 -15.63 -1.17 -3.91
C MET A 35 -15.92 -1.22 -5.43
N ASN A 36 -16.13 -2.41 -6.01
CA ASN A 36 -16.40 -2.63 -7.43
C ASN A 36 -15.34 -1.98 -8.35
N GLY A 37 -14.07 -2.04 -7.96
CA GLY A 37 -12.96 -1.50 -8.76
C GLY A 37 -12.91 0.03 -8.85
N ARG A 38 -13.64 0.77 -8.00
CA ARG A 38 -13.62 2.24 -8.03
C ARG A 38 -12.44 2.84 -7.29
N ILE A 39 -12.09 2.27 -6.14
CA ILE A 39 -11.09 2.80 -5.22
C ILE A 39 -10.58 1.65 -4.35
N SER A 40 -9.35 1.78 -3.86
CA SER A 40 -8.82 0.93 -2.81
C SER A 40 -8.20 1.77 -1.69
N ALA A 41 -7.68 1.13 -0.64
CA ALA A 41 -6.97 1.81 0.41
C ALA A 41 -5.82 0.97 0.97
N TYR A 42 -4.81 1.67 1.49
CA TYR A 42 -3.84 1.11 2.43
C TYR A 42 -4.01 1.82 3.78
N ILE A 43 -4.14 1.03 4.84
CA ILE A 43 -4.45 1.53 6.18
C ILE A 43 -3.35 1.07 7.12
N CYS A 44 -2.80 2.01 7.89
CA CYS A 44 -1.76 1.74 8.85
C CYS A 44 -2.01 2.48 10.16
N GLN A 45 -1.17 2.22 11.16
CA GLN A 45 -1.26 2.93 12.43
C GLN A 45 -1.13 4.45 12.19
N PRO A 46 -1.89 5.27 12.95
CA PRO A 46 -1.70 6.71 12.90
C PRO A 46 -0.24 6.98 13.30
N ALA A 47 0.42 7.93 12.62
CA ALA A 47 1.84 8.15 12.88
C ALA A 47 2.09 8.43 14.36
N ARG A 48 3.09 7.75 14.94
CA ARG A 48 3.73 8.24 16.16
C ARG A 48 4.84 9.24 15.81
N ASP A 49 5.82 8.89 14.97
CA ASP A 49 6.91 9.83 14.59
C ASP A 49 7.55 9.57 13.21
N LEU A 50 6.86 8.88 12.30
CA LEU A 50 7.37 8.65 10.95
C LEU A 50 6.80 9.69 10.00
N THR A 51 7.60 10.73 9.73
CA THR A 51 7.40 11.64 8.60
C THR A 51 7.48 10.82 7.32
N ILE A 52 6.35 10.24 6.91
CA ILE A 52 6.25 9.59 5.61
C ILE A 52 6.37 10.72 4.59
N GLN A 53 7.42 10.65 3.77
CA GLN A 53 7.65 11.59 2.67
C GLN A 53 6.38 11.68 1.81
N VAL A 54 6.16 12.81 1.16
CA VAL A 54 5.10 12.89 0.15
C VAL A 54 5.44 11.87 -0.94
N VAL A 55 4.51 10.94 -1.18
CA VAL A 55 4.68 9.85 -2.14
C VAL A 55 3.50 9.81 -3.07
N GLY A 56 3.77 9.79 -4.37
CA GLY A 56 2.74 9.64 -5.39
C GLY A 56 2.21 8.22 -5.50
N ARG A 57 2.95 7.21 -5.01
CA ARG A 57 2.63 5.79 -5.22
C ARG A 57 2.99 4.90 -4.04
N ILE A 58 2.30 3.76 -3.95
CA ILE A 58 2.60 2.68 -3.01
C ILE A 58 2.88 1.40 -3.80
N ALA A 59 3.93 0.68 -3.43
CA ALA A 59 4.19 -0.69 -3.86
C ALA A 59 4.06 -1.63 -2.65
N PHE A 60 3.63 -2.86 -2.88
CA PHE A 60 3.41 -3.83 -1.81
C PHE A 60 4.50 -4.90 -1.81
N TYR A 61 5.09 -5.16 -0.64
CA TYR A 61 6.01 -6.25 -0.41
C TYR A 61 5.32 -7.38 0.35
N SER A 62 5.23 -8.55 -0.29
CA SER A 62 4.65 -9.76 0.30
C SER A 62 5.40 -10.99 -0.20
N SER A 63 5.48 -12.03 0.64
CA SER A 63 6.03 -13.34 0.24
C SER A 63 7.42 -13.27 -0.41
N GLY A 64 8.29 -12.37 0.09
CA GLY A 64 9.67 -12.25 -0.40
C GLY A 64 9.83 -11.51 -1.73
N ARG A 65 8.85 -10.72 -2.15
CA ARG A 65 8.89 -9.96 -3.41
C ARG A 65 8.06 -8.68 -3.34
N ILE A 66 8.38 -7.72 -4.20
CA ILE A 66 7.50 -6.58 -4.49
C ILE A 66 6.48 -7.05 -5.53
N GLU A 67 5.21 -6.87 -5.20
CA GLU A 67 4.09 -7.25 -6.04
C GLU A 67 3.95 -6.31 -7.25
N PRO A 68 3.41 -6.81 -8.38
CA PRO A 68 3.53 -6.11 -9.66
C PRO A 68 2.58 -4.92 -9.81
N LEU A 69 1.64 -4.68 -8.90
CA LEU A 69 0.78 -3.49 -8.97
C LEU A 69 1.26 -2.40 -8.03
N VAL A 70 1.43 -1.21 -8.60
CA VAL A 70 1.88 -0.01 -7.93
C VAL A 70 0.79 1.07 -8.08
N PRO A 71 -0.22 1.09 -7.18
CA PRO A 71 -1.25 2.12 -7.19
C PRO A 71 -0.70 3.52 -6.97
N ALA A 72 -1.38 4.49 -7.60
CA ALA A 72 -1.26 5.89 -7.28
C ALA A 72 -1.96 6.21 -5.95
N VAL A 73 -1.35 7.10 -5.17
CA VAL A 73 -1.98 7.72 -4.01
C VAL A 73 -2.91 8.81 -4.52
N ILE A 74 -4.21 8.63 -4.28
CA ILE A 74 -5.25 9.58 -4.65
C ILE A 74 -5.37 10.67 -3.60
N ASP A 75 -5.33 10.25 -2.33
CA ASP A 75 -5.51 11.09 -1.15
C ASP A 75 -4.87 10.44 0.08
N ARG A 76 -4.61 11.24 1.12
CA ARG A 76 -4.00 10.82 2.38
C ARG A 76 -4.72 11.46 3.55
N LEU A 77 -5.18 10.61 4.47
CA LEU A 77 -5.82 11.00 5.73
C LEU A 77 -4.95 10.50 6.88
N ASP A 78 -4.37 11.41 7.66
CA ASP A 78 -3.29 11.06 8.60
C ASP A 78 -3.75 10.50 9.95
N ASP A 79 -4.92 10.92 10.43
CA ASP A 79 -5.44 10.59 11.76
C ASP A 79 -6.98 10.49 11.73
N GLU A 80 -7.45 9.54 10.92
CA GLU A 80 -8.86 9.34 10.63
C GLU A 80 -9.51 8.38 11.62
N GLU A 81 -10.71 8.70 12.09
CA GLU A 81 -11.45 7.84 13.02
C GLU A 81 -12.27 6.80 12.24
N MET A 82 -12.01 5.52 12.50
CA MET A 82 -12.64 4.40 11.81
C MET A 82 -14.05 4.16 12.36
N VAL A 83 -15.01 4.99 11.94
CA VAL A 83 -16.42 4.91 12.36
C VAL A 83 -17.36 4.53 11.22
N SER A 84 -18.31 3.65 11.49
CA SER A 84 -19.32 3.22 10.50
C SER A 84 -20.27 4.35 10.05
N SER A 85 -20.34 5.44 10.80
CA SER A 85 -21.13 6.65 10.51
C SER A 85 -20.36 7.72 9.71
N HIS A 86 -19.19 7.40 9.17
CA HIS A 86 -18.33 8.37 8.48
C HIS A 86 -19.07 9.14 7.36
N LYS A 87 -18.83 10.45 7.25
CA LYS A 87 -19.56 11.34 6.33
C LYS A 87 -19.21 11.09 4.85
N ASN A 88 -17.94 10.78 4.55
CA ASN A 88 -17.52 10.40 3.21
C ASN A 88 -18.06 9.00 2.87
N PRO A 89 -18.89 8.85 1.82
CA PRO A 89 -19.55 7.59 1.49
C PRO A 89 -18.60 6.48 1.04
N ASP A 90 -17.51 6.81 0.35
CA ASP A 90 -16.53 5.82 -0.11
C ASP A 90 -15.70 5.32 1.07
N LEU A 91 -15.20 6.24 1.90
CA LEU A 91 -14.47 5.85 3.11
C LEU A 91 -15.35 5.08 4.10
N ARG A 92 -16.62 5.48 4.25
CA ARG A 92 -17.60 4.75 5.07
C ARG A 92 -17.74 3.30 4.61
N LYS A 93 -17.85 3.05 3.30
CA LYS A 93 -17.96 1.67 2.77
C LYS A 93 -16.71 0.85 3.08
N ILE A 94 -15.52 1.44 2.89
CA ILE A 94 -14.25 0.80 3.24
C ILE A 94 -14.20 0.48 4.74
N ILE A 95 -14.50 1.43 5.61
CA ILE A 95 -14.49 1.25 7.06
C ILE A 95 -15.47 0.14 7.48
N VAL A 96 -16.72 0.20 7.00
CA VAL A 96 -17.75 -0.80 7.30
C VAL A 96 -17.30 -2.19 6.87
N HIS A 97 -16.70 -2.30 5.69
CA HIS A 97 -16.16 -3.56 5.16
C HIS A 97 -15.06 -4.13 6.06
N LEU A 98 -14.09 -3.30 6.45
CA LEU A 98 -12.95 -3.72 7.26
C LEU A 98 -13.31 -4.02 8.72
N ILE A 99 -14.29 -3.32 9.30
CA ILE A 99 -14.83 -3.64 10.62
C ILE A 99 -15.54 -5.00 10.59
N LYS A 100 -16.34 -5.28 9.56
CA LYS A 100 -17.02 -6.59 9.39
C LYS A 100 -16.01 -7.73 9.30
N GLN A 101 -14.87 -7.51 8.64
CA GLN A 101 -13.77 -8.47 8.55
C GLN A 101 -12.88 -8.53 9.80
N ARG A 102 -13.16 -7.72 10.84
CA ARG A 102 -12.35 -7.62 12.07
C ARG A 102 -10.90 -7.16 11.83
N VAL A 103 -10.63 -6.52 10.69
CA VAL A 103 -9.34 -5.90 10.39
C VAL A 103 -9.18 -4.60 11.17
N LEU A 104 -10.28 -3.86 11.34
CA LEU A 104 -10.33 -2.61 12.12
C LEU A 104 -11.31 -2.71 13.28
N ARG A 105 -11.06 -1.92 14.32
CA ARG A 105 -12.00 -1.70 15.43
C ARG A 105 -12.74 -0.39 15.23
N ASN A 106 -14.04 -0.36 15.55
CA ASN A 106 -14.82 0.87 15.51
C ASN A 106 -14.26 1.90 16.51
N GLY A 107 -14.09 3.15 16.07
CA GLY A 107 -13.49 4.23 16.86
C GLY A 107 -11.96 4.20 16.93
N GLN A 108 -11.30 3.21 16.32
CA GLN A 108 -9.85 3.20 16.18
C GLN A 108 -9.42 4.35 15.27
N ARG A 109 -8.31 5.03 15.60
CA ARG A 109 -7.72 6.03 14.70
C ARG A 109 -6.62 5.40 13.86
N ASN A 110 -6.58 5.76 12.58
CA ASN A 110 -5.66 5.19 11.60
C ASN A 110 -5.26 6.23 10.56
N ARG A 111 -4.09 6.00 9.95
CA ARG A 111 -3.73 6.65 8.70
C ARG A 111 -4.31 5.86 7.53
N VAL A 112 -4.90 6.56 6.57
CA VAL A 112 -5.50 5.99 5.37
C VAL A 112 -4.87 6.62 4.13
N PHE A 113 -4.34 5.79 3.24
CA PHE A 113 -4.00 6.17 1.88
C PHE A 113 -5.11 5.67 0.97
N LEU A 114 -5.79 6.58 0.28
CA LEU A 114 -6.71 6.22 -0.79
C LEU A 114 -5.90 5.93 -2.04
N LEU A 115 -6.16 4.77 -2.65
CA LEU A 115 -5.34 4.21 -3.71
C LEU A 115 -6.15 4.00 -4.98
N SER A 116 -5.48 4.16 -6.12
CA SER A 116 -6.06 3.78 -7.40
C SER A 116 -6.40 2.29 -7.44
N PRO A 117 -7.50 1.91 -8.10
CA PRO A 117 -7.88 0.52 -8.25
C PRO A 117 -6.84 -0.27 -9.07
N PRO A 118 -6.74 -1.60 -8.91
CA PRO A 118 -5.83 -2.48 -9.66
C PRO A 118 -5.93 -2.32 -11.17
N GLU A 119 -7.15 -2.12 -11.66
CA GLU A 119 -7.46 -1.91 -13.06
C GLU A 119 -7.88 -0.46 -13.30
N PRO A 120 -7.39 0.20 -14.37
CA PRO A 120 -7.76 1.57 -14.66
C PRO A 120 -9.26 1.67 -14.95
N ALA A 121 -9.96 2.55 -14.23
CA ALA A 121 -11.28 2.98 -14.65
C ALA A 121 -11.15 3.72 -15.98
N PHE A 122 -12.03 3.42 -16.94
CA PHE A 122 -11.96 3.92 -18.33
C PHE A 122 -11.89 5.45 -18.46
N SER A 123 -12.30 6.19 -17.42
CA SER A 123 -12.36 7.66 -17.37
C SER A 123 -11.32 8.32 -16.45
N ALA A 124 -10.43 7.56 -15.81
CA ALA A 124 -9.43 8.15 -14.91
C ALA A 124 -8.23 8.74 -15.69
N PRO A 125 -7.73 9.93 -15.32
CA PRO A 125 -6.48 10.44 -15.87
C PRO A 125 -5.34 9.45 -15.62
N LYS A 126 -4.49 9.20 -16.62
CA LYS A 126 -3.41 8.20 -16.57
C LYS A 126 -2.48 8.34 -15.34
N ALA A 127 -2.25 9.57 -14.88
CA ALA A 127 -1.45 9.87 -13.69
C ALA A 127 -2.03 9.25 -12.39
N ARG A 128 -3.36 9.05 -12.34
CA ARG A 128 -4.08 8.44 -11.21
C ARG A 128 -4.36 6.96 -11.39
N CYS A 129 -3.75 6.32 -12.39
CA CYS A 129 -3.89 4.88 -12.61
C CYS A 129 -2.79 4.09 -11.88
N SER A 130 -3.14 2.86 -11.50
CA SER A 130 -2.17 1.87 -11.05
C SER A 130 -1.21 1.54 -12.20
N ILE A 131 0.06 1.42 -11.88
CA ILE A 131 1.08 0.94 -12.81
C ILE A 131 1.27 -0.55 -12.58
N LYS A 132 1.40 -1.31 -13.67
CA LYS A 132 1.74 -2.73 -13.63
C LYS A 132 3.20 -2.92 -14.03
N LEU A 133 4.01 -3.42 -13.11
CA LEU A 133 5.36 -3.89 -13.36
C LEU A 133 5.32 -5.11 -14.28
N ARG A 134 6.40 -5.33 -15.04
CA ARG A 134 6.49 -6.48 -15.96
C ARG A 134 6.39 -7.83 -15.24
N LYS A 135 6.98 -7.91 -14.05
CA LYS A 135 7.00 -9.08 -13.17
C LYS A 135 7.08 -8.62 -11.71
N PRO A 136 6.70 -9.48 -10.74
CA PRO A 136 7.08 -9.25 -9.35
C PRO A 136 8.61 -9.15 -9.22
N ILE A 137 9.10 -8.29 -8.34
CA ILE A 137 10.55 -8.10 -8.10
C ILE A 137 10.93 -8.94 -6.88
N PRO A 138 11.66 -10.06 -7.04
CA PRO A 138 12.10 -10.89 -5.92
C PRO A 138 13.10 -10.14 -5.04
N ASN A 139 13.00 -10.36 -3.73
CA ASN A 139 14.00 -9.91 -2.79
C ASN A 139 15.08 -10.99 -2.64
N VAL A 140 16.30 -10.63 -3.01
CA VAL A 140 17.48 -11.50 -2.98
C VAL A 140 18.37 -11.23 -1.77
N LYS A 141 18.03 -10.21 -0.95
CA LYS A 141 18.82 -9.86 0.23
C LYS A 141 18.70 -10.90 1.33
N MET A 142 19.87 -11.33 1.81
CA MET A 142 20.03 -12.19 2.97
C MET A 142 20.61 -11.38 4.13
N ASP A 143 20.26 -11.74 5.35
CA ASP A 143 20.91 -11.26 6.55
C ASP A 143 22.23 -12.02 6.82
N LYS A 144 22.92 -11.66 7.89
CA LYS A 144 24.19 -12.28 8.30
C LYS A 144 24.08 -13.77 8.66
N ASN A 145 22.87 -14.28 8.89
CA ASN A 145 22.61 -15.68 9.21
C ASN A 145 22.20 -16.49 7.96
N GLY A 146 22.05 -15.84 6.80
CA GLY A 146 21.58 -16.46 5.57
C GLY A 146 20.06 -16.48 5.41
N ASP A 147 19.32 -15.82 6.31
CA ASP A 147 17.86 -15.70 6.23
C ASP A 147 17.46 -14.53 5.34
N ARG A 148 16.31 -14.62 4.66
CA ARG A 148 15.80 -13.50 3.84
C ARG A 148 15.40 -12.33 4.73
N SER A 149 16.14 -11.23 4.64
CA SER A 149 15.78 -9.98 5.31
C SER A 149 14.67 -9.28 4.54
N PRO A 150 13.56 -8.84 5.17
CA PRO A 150 12.53 -8.07 4.48
C PRO A 150 13.12 -6.81 3.81
N PHE A 151 12.75 -6.56 2.55
CA PHE A 151 13.19 -5.37 1.81
C PHE A 151 12.93 -4.06 2.59
N THR A 152 11.81 -4.01 3.32
CA THR A 152 11.36 -2.85 4.09
C THR A 152 12.11 -2.58 5.39
N TYR A 153 13.05 -3.46 5.80
CA TYR A 153 13.75 -3.37 7.09
C TYR A 153 14.85 -2.30 7.12
N GLY A 154 15.17 -1.67 5.99
CA GLY A 154 16.13 -0.55 5.92
C GLY A 154 15.86 0.45 4.79
N LYS A 155 15.03 0.08 3.79
CA LYS A 155 14.63 0.94 2.69
C LYS A 155 13.11 0.89 2.51
N ARG A 156 12.46 2.05 2.59
CA ARG A 156 11.00 2.18 2.39
C ARG A 156 10.64 2.94 1.12
N TYR A 157 11.57 3.69 0.55
CA TYR A 157 11.33 4.53 -0.62
C TYR A 157 12.24 4.12 -1.76
N VAL A 158 11.67 4.03 -2.95
CA VAL A 158 12.36 3.77 -4.20
C VAL A 158 11.79 4.68 -5.28
N SER A 159 12.55 4.93 -6.35
CA SER A 159 12.02 5.67 -7.49
C SER A 159 11.11 4.77 -8.34
N LEU A 160 10.10 5.37 -8.95
CA LEU A 160 9.24 4.67 -9.90
C LEU A 160 10.04 4.12 -11.09
N ALA A 161 11.01 4.90 -11.57
CA ALA A 161 11.90 4.50 -12.66
C ALA A 161 12.67 3.21 -12.31
N ALA A 162 13.24 3.12 -11.10
CA ALA A 162 13.95 1.91 -10.66
C ALA A 162 13.03 0.70 -10.60
N LEU A 163 11.81 0.85 -10.05
CA LEU A 163 10.81 -0.23 -10.01
C LEU A 163 10.43 -0.74 -11.41
N LEU A 164 10.36 0.14 -12.41
CA LEU A 164 9.98 -0.24 -13.78
C LEU A 164 11.05 -1.08 -14.48
N THR A 165 12.32 -0.93 -14.09
CA THR A 165 13.45 -1.60 -14.74
C THR A 165 14.07 -2.73 -13.92
N ALA A 166 13.82 -2.77 -12.61
CA ALA A 166 14.42 -3.72 -11.69
C ALA A 166 14.05 -5.19 -11.99
N ASN A 167 15.05 -6.06 -11.90
CA ASN A 167 14.90 -7.50 -11.98
C ASN A 167 14.74 -8.16 -10.63
N ASP A 168 15.40 -7.61 -9.60
CA ASP A 168 15.38 -8.04 -8.21
C ASP A 168 15.62 -6.83 -7.27
N SER A 169 15.74 -7.07 -5.97
CA SER A 169 15.92 -6.02 -4.96
C SER A 169 17.27 -5.30 -5.00
N ASP A 170 18.30 -5.87 -5.65
CA ASP A 170 19.62 -5.24 -5.70
C ASP A 170 19.64 -4.11 -6.74
N ASP A 171 18.80 -4.20 -7.78
CA ASP A 171 18.59 -3.12 -8.76
C ASP A 171 17.89 -1.88 -8.17
N LEU A 172 17.38 -1.96 -6.93
CA LEU A 172 16.69 -0.87 -6.23
C LEU A 172 17.63 -0.12 -5.26
N GLU A 173 18.94 -0.38 -5.34
CA GLU A 173 19.94 0.10 -4.39
C GLU A 173 20.59 1.44 -4.75
#